data_AF-A0A3C0JIE3-F1
#
_entry.id   AF-A0A3C0JIE3-F1
#
_cell.length_a   1.000
_cell.length_b   1.000
_cell.length_c   1.000
_cell.angle_alpha   90.00
_cell.angle_beta   90.00
_cell.angle_gamma   90.00
#
_symmetry.space_group_name_H-M   'P 1'
#
loop_
_entity.id
_entity.type
_entity.pdbx_description
1 polymer ?
#
loop_
_entity_poly.entity_id
_entity_poly.type
_entity_poly.pdbx_seq_one_letter_code
_entity_poly.pdbx_strand_id
1 'polypeptide(L)'
;MKRMLINATHAEELRVALVDGQKLYDLDIEVPAREQKKSNIYKGLITRVERSLEAVFVDYGSERHGFLPFKEITGQAIGLETQDIDDKNLIKEGLEIVVQVEKEERGNKGA
;
A
#
# COMPACT_ATOMS: atom_id res chain seq x y z
N MET A 1 -7.82 -34.30 -3.12
CA MET A 1 -6.77 -33.46 -3.73
C MET A 1 -7.27 -32.03 -3.70
N LYS A 2 -6.52 -31.15 -3.04
CA LYS A 2 -6.87 -29.74 -2.92
C LYS A 2 -6.58 -29.01 -4.24
N ARG A 3 -7.53 -28.19 -4.70
CA ARG A 3 -7.43 -27.42 -5.95
C ARG A 3 -8.00 -26.01 -5.71
N MET A 4 -7.45 -25.04 -6.44
CA MET A 4 -7.98 -23.70 -6.57
C MET A 4 -8.58 -23.57 -7.98
N LEU A 5 -9.85 -23.19 -8.08
CA LEU A 5 -10.57 -22.97 -9.33
C LEU A 5 -10.83 -21.48 -9.48
N ILE A 6 -10.38 -20.89 -10.59
CA ILE A 6 -10.56 -19.47 -10.89
C ILE A 6 -11.49 -19.35 -12.09
N ASN A 7 -12.58 -18.60 -11.96
CA ASN A 7 -13.48 -18.27 -13.06
C ASN A 7 -13.51 -16.75 -13.27
N ALA A 8 -12.91 -16.31 -14.37
CA ALA A 8 -12.81 -14.92 -14.81
C ALA A 8 -13.45 -14.71 -16.20
N THR A 9 -14.43 -15.54 -16.58
CA THR A 9 -15.08 -15.46 -17.90
C THR A 9 -15.90 -14.19 -18.07
N HIS A 10 -16.46 -13.71 -16.96
CA HIS A 10 -17.34 -12.56 -16.86
C HIS A 10 -16.56 -11.40 -16.24
N ALA A 11 -16.61 -10.22 -16.85
CA ALA A 11 -15.89 -9.05 -16.36
C ALA A 11 -16.54 -8.47 -15.09
N GLU A 12 -17.83 -8.70 -14.92
CA GLU A 12 -18.65 -8.28 -13.79
C GLU A 12 -18.42 -9.09 -12.51
N GLU A 13 -17.74 -10.23 -12.57
CA GLU A 13 -17.58 -11.13 -11.42
C GLU A 13 -16.37 -12.05 -11.60
N LEU A 14 -15.41 -11.95 -10.68
CA LEU A 14 -14.33 -12.91 -10.51
C LEU A 14 -14.70 -13.88 -9.38
N ARG A 15 -14.58 -15.18 -9.64
CA ARG A 15 -14.81 -16.22 -8.61
C ARG A 15 -13.58 -17.05 -8.37
N VAL A 16 -13.25 -17.26 -7.11
CA VAL A 16 -12.18 -18.16 -6.67
C VAL A 16 -12.75 -19.18 -5.70
N ALA A 17 -12.67 -20.46 -6.04
CA ALA A 17 -13.16 -21.55 -5.21
C ALA A 17 -12.01 -22.47 -4.78
N LEU A 18 -11.98 -22.83 -3.49
CA LEU A 18 -11.09 -23.86 -2.96
C LEU A 18 -11.86 -25.15 -2.73
N VAL A 19 -11.39 -26.23 -3.35
CA VAL A 19 -12.05 -27.53 -3.31
C VAL A 19 -11.09 -28.63 -2.87
N ASP A 20 -11.58 -29.62 -2.12
CA ASP A 20 -10.89 -30.88 -1.90
C ASP A 20 -11.65 -32.01 -2.59
N GLY A 21 -11.11 -32.51 -3.71
CA GLY A 21 -11.82 -33.42 -4.59
C GLY A 21 -13.00 -32.73 -5.27
N GLN A 22 -14.21 -33.03 -4.83
CA GLN A 22 -15.46 -32.39 -5.29
C GLN A 22 -16.16 -31.59 -4.18
N LYS A 23 -15.56 -31.50 -2.99
CA LYS A 23 -16.13 -30.76 -1.86
C LYS A 23 -15.59 -29.33 -1.87
N LEU A 24 -16.49 -28.36 -2.03
CA LEU A 24 -16.21 -26.94 -1.81
C LEU A 24 -16.01 -26.69 -0.32
N TYR A 25 -14.98 -25.92 0.04
CA TYR A 25 -14.77 -25.49 1.42
C TYR A 25 -14.48 -24.00 1.57
N ASP A 26 -14.16 -23.29 0.49
CA ASP A 26 -14.04 -21.83 0.49
C ASP A 26 -14.45 -21.27 -0.87
N LEU A 27 -15.07 -20.09 -0.88
CA LEU A 27 -15.55 -19.40 -2.08
C LEU A 27 -15.46 -17.90 -1.85
N ASP A 28 -14.67 -17.24 -2.68
CA ASP A 28 -14.58 -15.80 -2.75
C ASP A 28 -15.14 -15.30 -4.10
N ILE A 29 -15.93 -14.23 -4.04
CA ILE A 29 -16.55 -13.61 -5.20
C ILE A 29 -16.22 -12.13 -5.15
N GLU A 30 -15.42 -11.69 -6.10
CA GLU A 30 -15.03 -10.30 -6.28
C GLU A 30 -15.84 -9.70 -7.42
N VAL A 31 -16.74 -8.79 -7.08
CA VAL A 31 -17.40 -7.91 -8.05
C VAL A 31 -16.47 -6.71 -8.26
N PRO A 32 -16.29 -6.18 -9.48
CA PRO A 32 -15.59 -4.93 -9.72
C PRO A 32 -16.29 -3.79 -8.98
N ALA A 33 -15.91 -3.60 -7.73
CA ALA A 33 -16.31 -2.49 -6.90
C ALA A 33 -15.14 -1.50 -6.83
N ARG A 34 -15.34 -0.40 -6.09
CA ARG A 34 -14.30 0.58 -5.81
C ARG A 34 -13.02 -0.13 -5.34
N GLU A 35 -11.92 0.13 -6.05
CA GLU A 35 -10.59 -0.38 -5.72
C GLU A 35 -10.24 -0.04 -4.26
N GLN A 36 -10.07 -1.06 -3.44
CA GLN A 36 -9.57 -0.89 -2.08
C GLN A 36 -8.05 -0.77 -2.15
N LYS A 37 -7.53 0.39 -1.76
CA LYS A 37 -6.08 0.65 -1.79
C LYS A 37 -5.39 0.32 -0.47
N LYS A 38 -6.17 0.06 0.58
CA LYS A 38 -5.64 -0.33 1.88
C LYS A 38 -4.73 -1.55 1.75
N SER A 39 -3.58 -1.49 2.42
CA SER A 39 -2.53 -2.51 2.43
C SER A 39 -1.74 -2.68 1.14
N ASN A 40 -2.07 -1.96 0.07
CA ASN A 40 -1.23 -1.93 -1.14
C ASN A 40 0.15 -1.34 -0.83
N ILE A 41 1.15 -1.83 -1.55
CA ILE A 41 2.55 -1.42 -1.42
C ILE A 41 3.00 -0.78 -2.73
N TYR A 42 3.64 0.37 -2.63
CA TYR A 42 4.09 1.15 -3.78
C TYR A 42 5.56 1.55 -3.60
N LYS A 43 6.22 1.82 -4.72
CA LYS A 43 7.45 2.62 -4.74
C LYS A 43 7.02 4.08 -4.85
N GLY A 44 7.25 4.86 -3.81
CA GLY A 44 6.88 6.27 -3.73
C GLY A 44 8.08 7.20 -3.77
N LEU A 45 7.87 8.43 -4.20
CA LEU A 45 8.85 9.52 -4.23
C LEU A 45 8.50 10.54 -3.15
N ILE A 46 9.44 10.88 -2.27
CA ILE A 46 9.26 11.99 -1.33
C ILE A 46 9.24 13.30 -2.12
N THR A 47 8.10 13.95 -2.16
CA THR A 47 7.91 15.21 -2.91
C THR A 47 8.07 16.45 -2.04
N ARG A 48 7.79 16.32 -0.74
CA ARG A 48 7.92 17.43 0.22
C ARG A 48 8.22 16.92 1.63
N VAL A 49 9.13 17.58 2.32
CA VAL A 49 9.44 17.31 3.73
C VAL A 49 8.87 18.43 4.61
N GLU A 50 7.89 18.10 5.46
CA GLU A 50 7.24 19.07 6.36
C GLU A 50 7.63 18.85 7.82
N ARG A 51 8.66 19.56 8.27
CA ARG A 51 9.21 19.42 9.63
C ARG A 51 8.23 19.83 10.72
N SER A 52 7.40 20.84 10.47
CA SER A 52 6.38 21.28 11.44
C SER A 52 5.32 20.22 11.71
N LEU A 53 5.09 19.31 10.76
CA LEU A 53 4.16 18.19 10.91
C LEU A 53 4.89 16.88 11.30
N GLU A 54 6.22 16.92 11.42
CA GLU A 54 7.08 15.75 11.54
C GLU A 54 6.73 14.66 10.51
N ALA A 55 6.58 15.04 9.25
CA ALA A 55 6.12 14.16 8.19
C ALA A 55 6.69 14.50 6.81
N VAL A 56 6.51 13.58 5.87
CA VAL A 56 6.74 13.80 4.44
C VAL A 56 5.46 13.56 3.64
N PHE A 57 5.39 14.20 2.48
CA PHE A 57 4.40 13.88 1.46
C PHE A 57 5.05 13.00 0.39
N VAL A 58 4.38 11.89 0.07
CA VAL A 58 4.89 10.88 -0.86
C VAL A 58 3.98 10.81 -2.08
N ASP A 59 4.54 10.99 -3.27
CA ASP A 59 3.87 10.62 -4.51
C ASP A 59 4.05 9.12 -4.73
N TYR A 60 2.94 8.38 -4.74
CA TYR A 60 2.91 6.94 -4.99
C TYR A 60 2.02 6.58 -6.20
N GLY A 61 1.75 7.57 -7.07
CA GLY A 61 0.91 7.40 -8.27
C GLY A 61 -0.59 7.62 -8.05
N SER A 62 -1.01 8.17 -6.90
CA SER A 62 -2.39 8.62 -6.67
C SER A 62 -2.55 10.11 -6.99
N GLU A 63 -3.79 10.58 -7.18
CA GLU A 63 -4.09 11.99 -7.42
C GLU A 63 -3.64 12.89 -6.25
N ARG A 64 -3.68 12.34 -5.03
CA ARG A 64 -3.22 13.02 -3.81
C ARG A 64 -1.98 12.33 -3.26
N HIS A 65 -0.99 13.12 -2.89
CA HIS A 65 0.18 12.60 -2.20
C HIS A 65 -0.21 12.03 -0.84
N GLY A 66 0.40 10.90 -0.49
CA GLY A 66 0.23 10.25 0.80
C GLY A 66 0.91 11.04 1.90
N PHE A 67 0.42 10.90 3.13
CA PHE A 67 1.01 11.51 4.31
C PHE A 67 1.77 10.47 5.12
N LEU A 68 3.09 10.62 5.22
CA LEU A 68 3.95 9.65 5.92
C LEU A 68 4.67 10.33 7.11
N PRO A 69 4.27 10.04 8.37
CA PRO A 69 4.95 10.55 9.55
C PRO A 69 6.39 10.05 9.67
N PHE A 70 7.31 10.87 10.18
CA PHE A 70 8.71 10.47 10.42
C PHE A 70 8.83 9.25 11.32
N LYS A 71 7.95 9.10 12.32
CA LYS A 71 7.91 7.94 13.23
C LYS A 71 7.63 6.61 12.53
N GLU A 72 7.13 6.64 11.29
CA GLU A 72 6.81 5.46 10.48
C GLU A 72 7.84 5.22 9.36
N ILE A 73 8.88 6.05 9.28
CA ILE A 73 10.00 5.87 8.35
C ILE A 73 11.14 5.14 9.07
N THR A 74 11.59 4.02 8.51
CA THR A 74 12.75 3.29 9.02
C THR A 74 14.03 3.75 8.32
N GLY A 75 15.17 3.61 9.00
CA GLY A 75 16.48 3.90 8.41
C GLY A 75 16.74 3.08 7.15
N GLN A 76 16.36 1.81 7.14
CA GLN A 76 16.43 0.94 5.96
C GLN A 76 15.64 1.49 4.77
N ALA A 77 14.46 2.09 5.01
CA ALA A 77 13.66 2.66 3.92
C ALA A 77 14.37 3.80 3.18
N ILE A 78 15.30 4.50 3.84
CA ILE A 78 16.12 5.57 3.27
C ILE A 78 17.58 5.16 3.03
N GLY A 79 17.90 3.86 3.09
CA GLY A 79 19.21 3.32 2.76
C GLY A 79 20.25 3.31 3.90
N LEU A 80 19.82 3.44 5.17
CA LEU A 80 20.69 3.23 6.33
C LEU A 80 20.77 1.74 6.69
N GLU A 81 21.88 1.34 7.33
CA GLU A 81 22.05 -0.03 7.84
C GLU A 81 21.20 -0.28 9.11
N THR A 82 20.94 0.78 9.87
CA THR A 82 20.16 0.74 11.11
C THR A 82 18.67 0.92 10.84
N GLN A 83 17.83 0.38 11.74
CA GLN A 83 16.38 0.59 11.68
C GLN A 83 15.99 2.00 12.13
N ASP A 84 16.72 2.58 13.07
CA ASP A 84 16.44 3.90 13.61
C ASP A 84 17.15 5.00 12.79
N ILE A 85 16.53 6.18 12.79
CA ILE A 85 17.03 7.40 12.14
C ILE A 85 17.44 8.37 13.23
N ASP A 86 18.76 8.48 13.47
CA ASP A 86 19.30 9.40 14.48
C ASP A 86 19.20 10.87 14.02
N ASP A 87 19.39 11.12 12.73
CA ASP A 87 19.29 12.45 12.13
C ASP A 87 18.15 12.53 11.11
N LYS A 88 17.04 13.17 11.52
CA LYS A 88 15.87 13.43 10.65
C LYS A 88 16.21 14.29 9.42
N ASN A 89 17.35 14.98 9.38
CA ASN A 89 17.80 15.71 8.19
C ASN A 89 18.20 14.79 7.02
N LEU A 90 18.36 13.49 7.27
CA LEU A 90 18.62 12.49 6.23
C LEU A 90 17.41 12.22 5.35
N ILE A 91 16.19 12.53 5.84
CA ILE A 91 14.95 12.45 5.06
C ILE A 91 14.88 13.67 4.14
N LYS A 92 14.99 13.43 2.83
CA LYS A 92 15.09 14.47 1.79
C LYS A 92 14.06 14.28 0.69
N GLU A 93 13.72 15.38 0.04
CA GLU A 93 12.94 15.37 -1.21
C GLU A 93 13.73 14.64 -2.30
N GLY A 94 13.02 13.93 -3.18
CA GLY A 94 13.58 13.14 -4.26
C GLY A 94 14.01 11.72 -3.87
N LEU A 95 13.94 11.34 -2.58
CA LEU A 95 14.19 9.96 -2.18
C LEU A 95 13.05 9.05 -2.61
N GLU A 96 13.41 7.91 -3.19
CA GLU A 96 12.46 6.84 -3.50
C GLU A 96 12.40 5.86 -2.32
N ILE A 97 11.20 5.59 -1.83
CA ILE A 97 10.95 4.74 -0.67
C ILE A 97 9.82 3.75 -0.95
N VAL A 98 9.88 2.56 -0.36
CA VAL A 98 8.77 1.61 -0.39
C VAL A 98 7.77 2.00 0.70
N VAL A 99 6.50 2.19 0.33
CA VAL A 99 5.43 2.62 1.25
C VAL A 99 4.25 1.66 1.19
N GLN A 100 3.54 1.54 2.30
CA GLN A 100 2.30 0.80 2.41
C GLN A 100 1.16 1.73 2.80
N VAL A 101 0.01 1.61 2.14
CA VAL A 101 -1.19 2.37 2.50
C VAL A 101 -1.84 1.76 3.74
N GLU A 102 -1.80 2.43 4.89
CA GLU A 102 -2.47 1.98 6.11
C GLU A 102 -3.95 2.43 6.15
N LYS A 103 -4.22 3.66 5.71
CA LYS A 103 -5.53 4.31 5.71
C LYS A 103 -5.85 4.82 4.31
N GLU A 104 -7.11 4.68 3.88
CA GLU A 104 -7.53 5.22 2.59
C GLU A 104 -7.76 6.73 2.65
N GLU A 105 -7.68 7.37 1.48
CA GLU A 105 -8.00 8.78 1.30
C GLU A 105 -9.39 9.09 1.87
N ARG A 106 -9.45 10.05 2.80
CA ARG A 106 -10.70 10.48 3.45
C ARG A 106 -10.96 11.95 3.19
N GLY A 107 -11.98 12.25 2.40
CA GLY A 107 -12.38 13.60 2.05
C GLY A 107 -11.26 14.32 1.29
N ASN A 108 -10.69 15.36 1.88
CA ASN A 108 -9.61 16.15 1.28
C ASN A 108 -8.19 15.73 1.72
N LYS A 109 -8.05 14.70 2.56
CA LYS A 109 -6.74 14.21 3.02
C LYS A 109 -6.29 13.05 2.14
N GLY A 110 -4.98 13.06 1.80
CA GLY A 110 -4.32 11.90 1.19
C GLY A 110 -4.38 10.66 2.10
N ALA A 111 -3.98 9.53 1.53
CA ALA A 111 -3.88 8.25 2.23
C ALA A 111 -2.84 8.31 3.36
#